data_AF-A0A960UJG4-F1
#
_entry.id   AF-A0A960UJG4-F1
#
_cell.length_a   1.000
_cell.length_b   1.000
_cell.length_c   1.000
_cell.angle_alpha   90.00
_cell.angle_beta   90.00
_cell.angle_gamma   90.00
#
_symmetry.space_group_name_H-M   'P 1'
#
loop_
_entity.id
_entity.type
_entity.pdbx_description
1 polymer ?
#
loop_
_entity_poly.entity_id
_entity_poly.type
_entity_poly.pdbx_seq_one_letter_code
_entity_poly.pdbx_strand_id
1 'polypeptide(L)' 'EAIKREAGARGLRSIVEKIMMDLMYDIPGSEDIDQVVITPQVIETGEQPVVIYKKDEKKKDKEKKEKFA' A
#
# COMPACT_ATOMS: atom_id res chain seq x y z
N GLU A 1 -8.77 15.21 11.02
CA GLU A 1 -10.01 14.42 11.19
C GLU A 1 -10.32 14.01 12.64
N ALA A 2 -9.54 13.17 13.34
CA ALA A 2 -9.92 12.69 14.67
C ALA A 2 -10.09 13.79 15.74
N ILE A 3 -9.18 14.78 15.76
CA ILE A 3 -9.27 15.95 16.63
C ILE A 3 -10.45 16.85 16.22
N LYS A 4 -10.68 17.04 14.91
CA LYS A 4 -11.81 17.83 14.38
C LYS A 4 -13.17 17.22 14.77
N ARG A 5 -13.24 15.91 14.98
CA ARG A 5 -14.45 15.17 15.39
C ARG A 5 -14.54 14.93 16.90
N GLU A 6 -13.67 15.54 17.70
CA GLU A 6 -13.57 15.36 19.17
C GLU A 6 -13.44 13.89 19.63
N ALA A 7 -13.06 12.98 18.72
CA ALA A 7 -13.07 11.54 18.95
C ALA A 7 -11.78 11.03 19.63
N GLY A 8 -10.80 11.92 19.83
CA GLY A 8 -9.50 11.61 20.43
C GLY A 8 -8.76 10.47 19.72
N ALA A 9 -7.97 9.69 20.46
CA ALA A 9 -7.20 8.56 19.91
C ALA A 9 -8.08 7.46 19.30
N ARG A 10 -9.33 7.30 19.75
CA ARG A 10 -10.28 6.34 19.17
C ARG A 10 -10.66 6.71 17.75
N GLY A 11 -10.80 8.01 17.47
CA GLY A 11 -11.07 8.50 16.12
C GLY A 11 -9.97 8.18 15.11
N LEU A 12 -8.72 8.06 15.55
CA LEU A 12 -7.61 7.68 14.66
C LEU A 12 -7.76 6.25 14.15
N ARG A 13 -8.14 5.32 15.03
CA ARG A 13 -8.38 3.92 14.64
C ARG A 13 -9.47 3.81 13.58
N SER A 14 -10.59 4.53 13.75
CA SER A 14 -11.69 4.49 12.78
C SER A 14 -11.31 5.07 11.41
N ILE A 15 -10.45 6.08 11.37
CA ILE A 15 -9.94 6.64 10.10
C ILE A 15 -9.07 5.60 9.39
N VAL A 16 -8.13 4.98 10.11
CA VAL A 16 -7.26 3.94 9.55
C VAL A 16 -8.06 2.72 9.09
N GLU A 17 -9.00 2.24 9.89
CA GLU A 17 -9.86 1.09 9.53
C GLU A 17 -10.62 1.33 8.23
N LYS A 18 -11.15 2.55 8.04
CA LYS A 18 -11.88 2.89 6.81
C LYS A 18 -11.00 2.77 5.56
N ILE A 19 -9.76 3.23 5.62
CA ILE A 19 -8.82 3.18 4.48
C ILE A 19 -8.29 1.76 4.26
N MET A 20 -8.09 1.01 5.34
CA MET A 20 -7.55 -0.34 5.29
C MET A 20 -8.56 -1.39 4.83
N MET A 21 -9.86 -1.09 4.83
CA MET A 21 -10.91 -2.07 4.58
C MET A 21 -10.76 -2.74 3.20
N ASP A 22 -10.55 -1.95 2.15
CA ASP A 22 -10.36 -2.48 0.79
C ASP A 22 -8.99 -3.17 0.65
N LEU A 23 -7.93 -2.56 1.19
CA LEU A 23 -6.57 -3.12 1.17
C LEU A 23 -6.48 -4.48 1.87
N MET A 24 -7.17 -4.67 3.00
CA MET A 24 -7.17 -5.93 3.74
C MET A 24 -7.93 -7.03 3.00
N TYR A 25 -8.81 -6.69 2.06
CA TYR A 25 -9.45 -7.67 1.19
C TYR A 25 -8.54 -8.06 0.02
N ASP A 26 -7.90 -7.08 -0.62
CA ASP A 26 -7.12 -7.32 -1.85
C ASP A 26 -5.73 -7.91 -1.57
N ILE A 27 -5.05 -7.47 -0.50
CA ILE A 27 -3.66 -7.87 -0.21
C ILE A 27 -3.51 -9.37 0.07
N PRO A 28 -4.33 -10.02 0.92
CA PRO A 28 -4.15 -11.44 1.23
C PRO A 28 -4.23 -12.36 0.01
N GLY A 29 -4.95 -11.96 -1.03
CA GLY A 29 -5.07 -12.71 -2.28
C GLY A 29 -3.92 -12.48 -3.27
N SER A 30 -3.00 -11.55 -2.98
CA SER A 30 -1.94 -11.15 -3.90
C SER A 30 -0.56 -11.54 -3.36
N GLU A 31 0.10 -12.47 -4.05
CA GLU A 31 1.48 -12.87 -3.72
C GLU A 31 2.53 -11.88 -4.22
N ASP A 32 2.15 -10.98 -5.13
CA ASP A 32 3.07 -10.07 -5.82
C ASP A 32 3.20 -8.70 -5.15
N ILE A 33 2.42 -8.40 -4.12
CA ILE A 33 2.52 -7.14 -3.38
C ILE A 33 3.73 -7.19 -2.44
N ASP A 34 4.56 -6.16 -2.49
CA ASP A 34 5.75 -5.99 -1.65
C ASP A 34 5.52 -4.92 -0.58
N GLN A 35 4.93 -3.79 -0.96
CA GLN A 35 4.71 -2.66 -0.08
C GLN A 35 3.48 -1.84 -0.48
N VAL A 36 2.79 -1.24 0.50
CA VAL A 36 1.74 -0.24 0.29
C VAL A 36 2.13 1.06 0.97
N VAL A 37 2.03 2.18 0.26
CA VAL A 37 2.39 3.52 0.76
C VAL A 37 1.14 4.37 0.88
N ILE A 38 0.85 4.82 2.11
CA ILE A 38 -0.26 5.73 2.43
C ILE A 38 0.30 7.15 2.56
N THR A 39 -0.11 8.04 1.66
CA THR A 39 0.27 9.46 1.67
C THR A 39 -0.78 10.30 2.40
N PRO A 40 -0.48 11.57 2.76
CA PRO A 40 -1.49 12.47 3.35
C PRO A 40 -2.74 12.63 2.46
N GLN A 41 -2.58 12.61 1.13
CA GLN A 41 -3.68 12.73 0.17
C GLN A 41 -4.67 11.57 0.29
N VAL A 42 -4.19 10.35 0.56
CA VAL A 42 -5.07 9.19 0.83
C VAL A 42 -6.00 9.48 2.01
N ILE A 43 -5.53 10.20 3.03
CA ILE A 43 -6.31 10.55 4.22
C ILE A 43 -7.22 11.75 3.98
N GLU A 44 -6.71 12.78 3.30
CA GLU A 44 -7.37 14.09 3.19
C GLU A 44 -8.35 14.17 2.03
N THR A 45 -8.02 13.58 0.88
CA THR A 45 -8.81 13.65 -0.37
C THR A 45 -9.39 12.30 -0.78
N GLY A 46 -8.94 11.20 -0.16
CA GLY A 46 -9.41 9.85 -0.50
C GLY A 46 -8.77 9.29 -1.77
N GLU A 47 -7.58 9.77 -2.14
CA GLU A 47 -6.78 9.16 -3.20
C GLU A 47 -6.45 7.69 -2.90
N GLN A 48 -6.21 6.90 -3.95
CA GLN A 48 -5.84 5.51 -3.75
C GLN A 48 -4.39 5.37 -3.26
N PRO A 49 -4.10 4.42 -2.34
CA PRO A 49 -2.76 4.11 -1.91
C PRO A 49 -1.87 3.64 -3.07
N VAL A 50 -0.57 3.93 -2.98
CA VAL A 50 0.40 3.42 -3.96
C VAL A 50 0.81 2.00 -3.56
N VAL A 51 0.58 1.05 -4.46
CA VAL A 51 0.98 -0.35 -4.28
C VAL A 51 2.26 -0.61 -5.07
N ILE A 52 3.28 -1.11 -4.37
CA ILE A 52 4.56 -1.52 -4.92
C ILE A 52 4.55 -3.04 -5.01
N TYR A 53 4.75 -3.55 -6.22
CA TYR A 53 4.82 -4.98 -6.49
C TYR A 53 6.27 -5.46 -6.48
N LYS A 54 6.46 -6.74 -6.12
CA LYS A 54 7.74 -7.42 -6.15
C LYS A 54 8.34 -7.28 -7.55
N LYS A 55 9.56 -6.76 -7.63
CA LYS A 55 10.33 -6.82 -8.87
C LYS A 55 10.74 -8.28 -9.09
N ASP A 56 10.32 -8.88 -10.21
CA ASP A 56 10.81 -10.17 -10.66
C ASP A 56 12.35 -10.20 -10.62
N GLU A 57 12.93 -10.83 -9.61
CA GLU A 57 14.38 -11.09 -9.58
C GLU A 57 14.80 -11.94 -10.79
N LYS A 58 13.85 -12.71 -11.36
CA LYS A 58 14.02 -13.49 -12.59
C LYS A 58 14.35 -12.66 -13.84
N LYS A 59 14.00 -11.37 -13.89
CA LYS A 59 14.39 -10.49 -15.03
C LYS A 59 15.87 -10.08 -14.97
N LYS A 60 16.43 -9.92 -13.77
CA LYS A 60 17.84 -9.55 -13.60
C LYS A 60 18.81 -10.67 -14.01
N ASP A 61 18.43 -11.93 -13.80
CA ASP A 61 19.28 -13.07 -14.18
C ASP A 61 19.30 -13.32 -15.69
N LYS A 62 18.19 -13.03 -16.40
CA LYS A 62 18.13 -13.12 -17.86
C LYS A 62 18.94 -11.99 -18.52
N GLU A 63 18.78 -10.75 -18.06
CA GLU A 63 19.54 -9.60 -18.58
C GLU A 63 21.05 -9.70 -18.29
N LYS A 64 21.45 -10.34 -17.18
CA LYS A 64 22.87 -10.64 -16.93
C LYS A 64 23.38 -11.72 -17.88
N LYS A 65 22.67 -12.84 -18.05
CA LYS A 65 23.12 -13.92 -18.94
C LYS A 65 23.25 -13.49 -20.40
N GLU A 66 22.35 -12.64 -20.91
CA GLU A 66 22.44 -12.11 -22.29
C GLU A 66 23.54 -11.05 -22.47
N LYS A 67 23.96 -10.36 -21.40
CA LYS A 67 25.09 -9.40 -21.45
C LYS A 67 26.46 -10.07 -21.30
N PHE A 68 26.51 -11.31 -20.85
CA PHE A 68 27.72 -12.11 -20.69
C PHE A 68 27.78 -13.32 -21.64
N ALA A 69 26.87 -13.41 -22.61
CA ALA A 69 26.87 -14.33 -23.75
C ALA A 69 27.22 -13.56 -25.03
#